data_AF-A0A085LW23-F1
#
_entry.id   AF-A0A085LW23-F1
#
_cell.length_a   1.000
_cell.length_b   1.000
_cell.length_c   1.000
_cell.angle_alpha   90.00
_cell.angle_beta   90.00
_cell.angle_gamma   90.00
#
_symmetry.space_group_name_H-M   'P 1'
#
loop_
_entity.id
_entity.type
_entity.pdbx_description
1 polymer ?
#
loop_
_entity_poly.entity_id
_entity_poly.type
_entity_poly.pdbx_seq_one_letter_code
_entity_poly.pdbx_strand_id
1 'polypeptide(L)'
;MFHQVRVRQEDVSALRFFWRNPGTHEEPREYQMNVQIFDATSSPCVCAYALRQAARDAGDAADLIHSKFVDHSYVDNWLASFRSMEEAVGIADTLNTF
;
A
#
# COMPACT_ATOMS: atom_id res chain seq x y z
N MET A 1 1.58 2.73 -0.28
CA MET A 1 0.29 2.18 0.20
C MET A 1 0.44 1.28 1.43
N PHE A 2 1.08 0.11 1.34
CA PHE A 2 1.07 -0.92 2.40
C PHE A 2 1.48 -0.44 3.80
N HIS A 3 2.61 0.26 3.91
CA HIS A 3 3.11 0.75 5.21
C HIS A 3 2.24 1.85 5.88
N GLN A 4 1.21 2.36 5.19
CA GLN A 4 0.26 3.30 5.79
C GLN A 4 -0.92 2.60 6.49
N VAL A 5 -1.05 1.28 6.32
CA VAL A 5 -2.16 0.49 6.88
C VAL A 5 -1.63 -0.40 8.00
N ARG A 6 -2.17 -0.22 9.21
CA ARG A 6 -1.81 -1.05 10.36
C ARG A 6 -2.40 -2.45 10.26
N VAL A 7 -1.66 -3.42 10.78
CA VAL A 7 -2.17 -4.79 10.99
C VAL A 7 -2.89 -4.81 12.34
N ARG A 8 -3.94 -5.63 12.45
CA ARG A 8 -4.68 -5.76 13.72
C ARG A 8 -3.79 -6.39 14.79
N GLN A 9 -3.97 -5.99 16.04
CA GLN A 9 -3.10 -6.41 17.13
C GLN A 9 -3.12 -7.93 17.36
N GLU A 10 -4.23 -8.59 17.03
CA GLU A 10 -4.36 -10.05 17.06
C GLU A 10 -3.58 -10.76 15.93
N ASP A 11 -3.32 -10.09 14.80
CA ASP A 11 -2.73 -10.69 13.60
C ASP A 11 -1.22 -10.38 13.46
N VAL A 12 -0.71 -9.33 14.12
CA VAL A 12 0.70 -8.89 13.96
C VAL A 12 1.72 -9.97 14.31
N SER A 13 1.36 -10.94 15.17
CA SER A 13 2.24 -12.05 15.53
C SER A 13 2.58 -12.99 14.37
N ALA A 14 1.77 -12.98 13.30
CA ALA A 14 2.01 -13.72 12.06
C ALA A 14 3.09 -13.08 11.18
N LEU A 15 3.44 -11.81 11.43
CA LEU A 15 4.46 -11.05 10.67
C LEU A 15 5.76 -10.89 11.46
N ARG A 16 6.06 -11.87 12.32
CA ARG A 16 7.32 -11.94 13.04
C ARG A 16 8.42 -12.55 12.19
N PHE A 17 9.62 -12.03 12.34
CA PHE A 17 10.80 -12.52 11.64
C PHE A 17 12.04 -12.35 12.50
N PHE A 18 13.05 -13.18 12.24
CA PHE A 18 14.35 -13.06 12.86
C PHE A 18 15.28 -12.26 11.94
N TRP A 19 16.06 -11.35 12.54
CA TRP A 19 17.05 -10.57 11.81
C TRP A 19 18.35 -10.44 12.58
N ARG A 20 19.46 -10.49 11.85
CA ARG A 20 20.80 -10.14 12.31
C ARG A 20 21.62 -9.58 11.15
N ASN A 21 22.69 -8.88 11.48
CA ASN A 21 23.66 -8.45 10.47
C ASN A 21 24.33 -9.67 9.81
N PRO A 22 24.43 -9.71 8.47
CA PRO A 22 25.13 -10.78 7.78
C PRO A 22 26.57 -10.94 8.27
N GLY A 23 27.00 -12.18 8.52
CA GLY A 23 28.37 -12.51 8.91
C GLY A 23 28.70 -12.32 10.40
N THR A 24 27.75 -11.92 11.24
CA THR A 24 27.99 -11.84 12.69
C THR A 24 27.72 -13.19 13.39
N HIS A 25 28.37 -13.39 14.54
CA HIS A 25 28.09 -14.50 15.46
C HIS A 25 27.02 -14.15 16.51
N GLU A 26 26.40 -12.98 16.40
CA GLU A 26 25.32 -12.60 17.30
C GLU A 26 24.07 -13.45 17.05
N GLU A 27 23.33 -13.72 18.12
CA GLU A 27 22.03 -14.36 18.03
C GLU A 27 21.05 -13.45 17.26
N PRO A 28 20.23 -13.99 16.34
CA PRO A 28 19.19 -13.24 15.67
C PRO A 28 18.21 -12.62 16.67
N ARG A 29 17.83 -11.37 16.42
CA ARG A 29 16.79 -10.69 17.19
C ARG A 29 15.44 -10.92 16.53
N GLU A 30 14.41 -11.06 17.35
CA GLU A 30 13.02 -11.14 16.89
C GLU A 30 12.49 -9.73 16.61
N TYR A 31 11.88 -9.55 15.45
CA TYR A 31 11.20 -8.34 15.03
C TYR A 31 9.78 -8.67 14.58
N GLN A 32 8.93 -7.66 14.52
CA GLN A 32 7.53 -7.80 14.11
C GLN A 32 7.10 -6.60 13.27
N MET A 33 6.48 -6.86 12.13
CA MET A 33 5.86 -5.80 11.32
C MET A 33 4.48 -5.46 11.87
N ASN A 34 4.25 -4.18 12.16
CA ASN A 34 2.97 -3.68 12.68
C ASN A 34 2.07 -3.07 11.59
N VAL A 35 2.53 -3.13 10.35
CA VAL A 35 1.87 -2.58 9.15
C VAL A 35 1.83 -3.66 8.08
N GLN A 36 0.91 -3.52 7.13
CA GLN A 36 0.80 -4.45 6.01
C GLN A 36 2.14 -4.46 5.25
N ILE A 37 2.62 -5.65 4.91
CA ILE A 37 3.88 -5.86 4.20
C ILE A 37 3.64 -6.18 2.72
N PHE A 38 4.66 -5.98 1.90
CA PHE A 38 4.69 -6.52 0.55
C PHE A 38 4.69 -8.05 0.60
N ASP A 39 4.21 -8.67 -0.48
CA ASP A 39 4.23 -10.12 -0.73
C ASP A 39 3.36 -11.00 0.18
N ALA A 40 2.81 -10.46 1.27
CA ALA A 40 1.76 -11.16 2.01
C ALA A 40 0.47 -11.20 1.20
N THR A 41 -0.06 -12.41 0.93
CA THR A 41 -1.24 -12.63 0.08
C THR A 41 -2.47 -11.82 0.51
N SER A 42 -2.63 -11.56 1.82
CA SER A 42 -3.74 -10.78 2.36
C SER A 42 -3.56 -9.27 2.21
N SER A 43 -2.32 -8.77 2.19
CA SER A 43 -2.01 -7.34 2.24
C SER A 43 -2.69 -6.54 1.13
N PRO A 44 -2.70 -6.98 -0.15
CA PRO A 44 -3.34 -6.20 -1.22
C PRO A 44 -4.83 -5.99 -0.99
N CYS A 45 -5.53 -7.03 -0.54
CA CYS A 45 -6.96 -6.95 -0.27
C CYS A 45 -7.26 -5.94 0.86
N VAL A 46 -6.52 -6.05 1.97
CA VAL A 46 -6.68 -5.17 3.15
C VAL A 46 -6.35 -3.72 2.79
N CYS A 47 -5.24 -3.49 2.09
CA CYS A 47 -4.83 -2.14 1.70
C CYS A 47 -5.76 -1.51 0.67
N ALA A 48 -6.25 -2.30 -0.30
CA ALA A 48 -7.22 -1.80 -1.26
C ALA A 48 -8.54 -1.42 -0.60
N TYR A 49 -9.00 -2.16 0.42
CA TYR A 49 -10.15 -1.76 1.22
C TYR A 49 -9.89 -0.45 1.99
N ALA A 50 -8.77 -0.36 2.70
CA ALA A 50 -8.43 0.84 3.49
C ALA A 50 -8.35 2.09 2.60
N LEU A 51 -7.74 1.97 1.43
CA LEU A 51 -7.63 3.02 0.43
C LEU A 51 -9.00 3.44 -0.14
N ARG A 52 -9.87 2.47 -0.45
CA ARG A 52 -11.26 2.73 -0.86
C ARG A 52 -12.03 3.49 0.21
N GLN A 53 -11.90 3.07 1.47
CA GLN A 53 -12.57 3.72 2.57
C GLN A 53 -12.07 5.16 2.77
N ALA A 54 -10.75 5.36 2.77
CA ALA A 54 -10.16 6.69 2.87
C ALA A 54 -10.62 7.63 1.75
N ALA A 55 -10.74 7.13 0.52
CA ALA A 55 -11.25 7.91 -0.60
C ALA A 55 -12.74 8.29 -0.42
N ARG A 56 -13.57 7.36 0.08
CA ARG A 56 -14.98 7.66 0.39
C ARG A 56 -15.13 8.70 1.49
N ASP A 57 -14.30 8.61 2.53
CA ASP A 57 -14.33 9.53 3.66
C ASP A 57 -13.87 10.95 3.28
N ALA A 58 -13.08 11.08 2.20
CA ALA A 58 -12.64 12.36 1.65
C ALA A 58 -13.70 13.07 0.77
N GLY A 59 -14.79 12.40 0.40
CA GLY A 59 -15.88 12.95 -0.42
C GLY A 59 -15.45 13.40 -1.83
N ASP A 60 -16.16 14.39 -2.38
CA ASP A 60 -16.00 14.90 -3.76
C ASP A 60 -14.59 15.44 -4.08
N ALA A 61 -13.78 15.73 -3.06
CA ALA A 61 -12.38 16.16 -3.23
C ALA A 61 -11.49 15.04 -3.81
N ALA A 62 -11.94 13.78 -3.79
CA ALA A 62 -11.17 12.61 -4.20
C ALA A 62 -11.65 11.96 -5.51
N ASP A 63 -12.62 12.53 -6.24
CA ASP A 63 -13.30 11.87 -7.38
C ASP A 63 -12.35 11.33 -8.48
N LEU A 64 -11.26 12.05 -8.75
CA LEU A 64 -10.25 11.63 -9.74
C LEU A 64 -9.43 10.43 -9.25
N ILE A 65 -9.06 10.44 -7.96
CA ILE A 65 -8.32 9.35 -7.31
C ILE A 65 -9.24 8.15 -7.13
N HIS A 66 -10.49 8.36 -6.74
CA HIS A 66 -11.46 7.29 -6.52
C HIS A 66 -11.77 6.54 -7.82
N SER A 67 -12.03 7.22 -8.94
CA SER A 67 -12.39 6.55 -10.20
C SER A 67 -11.21 5.92 -10.94
N LYS A 68 -10.01 6.52 -10.86
CA LYS A 68 -8.84 6.02 -11.61
C LYS A 68 -7.87 5.20 -10.78
N PHE A 69 -7.75 5.42 -9.47
CA PHE A 69 -6.75 4.73 -8.65
C PHE A 69 -7.24 3.39 -8.10
N VAL A 70 -8.45 3.41 -7.55
CA VAL A 70 -9.04 2.27 -6.84
C VAL A 70 -9.38 1.09 -7.76
N ASP A 71 -9.89 1.37 -8.96
CA ASP A 71 -10.41 0.34 -9.88
C ASP A 71 -9.34 -0.23 -10.81
N HIS A 72 -8.15 0.37 -10.81
CA HIS A 72 -7.05 0.05 -11.72
C HIS A 72 -5.81 -0.49 -10.99
N SER A 73 -5.98 -0.96 -9.77
CA SER A 73 -4.90 -1.55 -8.96
C SER A 73 -4.95 -3.08 -9.00
N TYR A 74 -3.82 -3.71 -9.31
CA TYR A 74 -3.60 -5.16 -9.21
C TYR A 74 -2.46 -5.43 -8.24
N VAL A 75 -2.78 -6.09 -7.12
CA VAL A 75 -1.84 -6.37 -6.02
C VAL A 75 -1.19 -5.08 -5.50
N ASP A 76 0.03 -4.79 -5.92
CA ASP A 76 0.85 -3.63 -5.57
C ASP A 76 1.07 -2.68 -6.76
N ASN A 77 0.61 -3.07 -7.96
CA ASN A 77 0.73 -2.27 -9.17
C ASN A 77 -0.54 -1.46 -9.40
N TRP A 78 -0.36 -0.19 -9.74
CA TRP A 78 -1.42 0.64 -10.31
C TRP A 78 -1.16 0.83 -11.80
N LEU A 79 -2.18 0.58 -12.64
CA LEU A 79 -2.06 0.69 -14.09
C LEU A 79 -3.33 1.28 -14.69
N ALA A 80 -3.24 2.52 -15.16
CA ALA A 80 -4.34 3.22 -15.83
C ALA A 80 -4.00 3.56 -17.29
N SER A 81 -5.03 3.61 -18.14
CA SER A 81 -4.94 4.05 -19.54
C SER A 81 -5.57 5.43 -19.71
N PHE A 82 -4.98 6.25 -20.58
CA PHE A 82 -5.37 7.64 -20.84
C PHE A 82 -5.49 7.91 -22.34
N ARG A 83 -6.24 8.94 -22.73
CA ARG A 83 -6.48 9.24 -24.15
C ARG A 83 -5.34 10.01 -24.80
N SER A 84 -4.48 10.65 -24.02
CA SER A 84 -3.29 11.34 -24.51
C SER A 84 -2.15 11.29 -23.50
N MET A 85 -0.95 11.63 -23.97
CA MET A 85 0.24 11.72 -23.13
C MET A 85 0.09 12.86 -22.11
N GLU A 86 -0.47 13.98 -22.51
CA GLU A 86 -0.69 15.16 -21.65
C GLU A 86 -1.64 14.83 -20.49
N GLU A 87 -2.71 14.07 -20.75
CA GLU A 87 -3.61 13.60 -19.69
C GLU A 87 -2.85 12.69 -18.71
N ALA A 88 -2.07 11.73 -19.22
CA ALA A 88 -1.32 10.81 -18.37
C ALA A 88 -0.31 11.53 -17.47
N VAL A 89 0.45 12.48 -18.04
CA VAL A 89 1.44 13.29 -17.31
C VAL A 89 0.76 14.15 -16.25
N GLY A 90 -0.32 14.86 -16.59
CA GLY A 90 -1.03 15.71 -15.63
C GLY A 90 -1.57 14.93 -14.42
N ILE A 91 -2.04 13.70 -14.64
CA ILE A 91 -2.48 12.82 -13.55
C ILE A 91 -1.28 12.35 -12.71
N ALA A 92 -0.18 11.93 -13.35
CA ALA A 92 1.02 11.49 -12.64
C ALA A 92 1.60 12.58 -11.74
N ASP A 93 1.64 13.84 -12.21
CA ASP A 93 2.13 14.98 -11.43
C ASP A 93 1.25 15.25 -10.20
N THR A 94 -0.08 15.15 -10.36
CA THR A 94 -1.02 15.28 -9.24
C THR A 94 -0.77 14.21 -8.17
N LEU A 95 -0.46 12.97 -8.58
CA LEU A 95 -0.18 11.86 -7.66
C LEU A 95 1.16 12.01 -6.94
N ASN A 96 2.18 12.60 -7.57
CA ASN A 96 3.50 12.84 -6.96
C ASN A 96 3.52 13.97 -5.91
N THR A 97 2.41 14.69 -5.74
CA THR A 97 2.34 15.85 -4.84
C THR A 97 1.85 15.48 -3.42
N PHE A 98 1.58 14.20 -3.15
CA PHE A 98 1.15 13.65 -1.85
C PHE A 98 2.15 12.63 -1.29
#